data_AF-A0A5C6ZE58-F1
#
_entry.id   AF-A0A5C6ZE58-F1
#
_cell.length_a   1.000
_cell.length_b   1.000
_cell.length_c   1.000
_cell.angle_alpha   90.00
_cell.angle_beta   90.00
_cell.angle_gamma   90.00
#
_symmetry.space_group_name_H-M   'P 1'
#
loop_
_entity.id
_entity.type
_entity.pdbx_description
1 polymer ?
#
loop_
_entity_poly.entity_id
_entity_poly.type
_entity_poly.pdbx_seq_one_letter_code
_entity_poly.pdbx_strand_id
1 'polypeptide(L)'
;MSIHIVNIFVLMCIHKLKVNQPFLILEVQALFEIKKNDFEDKVKQDDGSYLVAKGPAFHFALLAVGSARGILHTKTEGTAYSGYLLPTIDVKQLVEQDVVFRH
;
A
#
# COMPACT_ATOMS: atom_id res chain seq x y z
N MET A 1 9.63 -6.74 24.08
CA MET A 1 9.31 -7.52 22.87
C MET A 1 9.31 -6.53 21.72
N SER A 2 10.27 -6.61 20.80
CA SER A 2 10.34 -5.67 19.67
C SER A 2 9.36 -6.11 18.58
N ILE A 3 8.45 -5.22 18.20
CA ILE A 3 7.49 -5.45 17.10
C ILE A 3 8.07 -4.77 15.86
N HIS A 4 8.20 -5.51 14.77
CA HIS A 4 8.68 -4.97 13.49
C HIS A 4 7.49 -4.84 12.55
N ILE A 5 7.27 -3.63 12.03
CA ILE A 5 6.08 -3.29 11.23
C ILE A 5 6.53 -2.79 9.87
N VAL A 6 5.95 -3.36 8.81
CA VAL A 6 5.96 -2.76 7.48
C VAL A 6 4.70 -1.94 7.34
N ASN A 7 4.88 -0.63 7.14
CA ASN A 7 3.79 0.29 6.85
C ASN A 7 3.69 0.48 5.34
N ILE A 8 2.52 0.14 4.77
CA ILE A 8 2.17 0.48 3.41
C ILE A 8 1.19 1.65 3.43
N PHE A 9 1.63 2.77 2.87
CA PHE A 9 0.80 3.95 2.66
C PHE A 9 0.20 3.93 1.26
N VAL A 10 -1.12 4.03 1.17
CA VAL A 10 -1.86 4.09 -0.09
C VAL A 10 -2.59 5.43 -0.14
N LEU A 11 -2.22 6.24 -1.12
CA LEU A 11 -2.87 7.51 -1.43
C LEU A 11 -3.54 7.41 -2.80
N MET A 12 -4.85 7.63 -2.84
CA MET A 12 -5.63 7.65 -4.07
C MET A 12 -6.27 9.02 -4.25
N CYS A 13 -6.05 9.62 -5.41
CA CYS A 13 -6.61 10.92 -5.76
C CYS A 13 -7.44 10.80 -7.05
N ILE A 14 -8.74 11.03 -6.94
CA ILE A 14 -9.64 11.05 -8.09
C ILE A 14 -9.81 12.49 -8.58
N HIS A 15 -9.42 12.72 -9.83
CA HIS A 15 -9.47 14.02 -10.50
C HIS A 15 -10.54 14.03 -11.59
N LYS A 16 -11.09 15.22 -11.88
CA LYS A 16 -11.87 15.40 -13.11
C LYS A 16 -10.90 15.64 -14.27
N LEU A 17 -11.08 14.96 -15.40
CA LEU A 17 -10.21 15.06 -16.59
C LEU A 17 -9.86 16.51 -17.02
N LYS A 18 -10.78 17.46 -16.84
CA LYS A 18 -10.61 18.87 -17.25
C LYS A 18 -10.20 19.82 -16.12
N VAL A 19 -10.20 19.34 -14.87
CA VAL A 19 -9.87 20.15 -13.69
C VAL A 19 -8.87 19.35 -12.87
N ASN A 20 -7.60 19.76 -12.90
CA ASN A 20 -6.51 19.10 -12.18
C ASN A 20 -6.56 19.37 -10.67
N GLN A 21 -7.73 19.21 -10.07
CA GLN A 21 -7.99 19.32 -8.65
C GLN A 21 -8.70 18.04 -8.20
N PRO A 22 -8.17 17.32 -7.21
CA PRO A 22 -8.82 16.12 -6.70
C PRO A 22 -10.13 16.51 -6.03
N PHE A 23 -11.19 15.76 -6.31
CA PHE A 23 -12.48 15.92 -5.62
C PHE A 23 -12.72 14.80 -4.59
N LEU A 24 -11.94 13.73 -4.66
CA LEU A 24 -11.93 12.66 -3.68
C LEU A 24 -10.47 12.24 -3.42
N ILE A 25 -10.08 12.26 -2.15
CA ILE A 25 -8.79 11.81 -1.67
C ILE A 25 -9.06 10.70 -0.65
N LEU A 26 -8.41 9.56 -0.85
CA LEU A 26 -8.44 8.46 0.10
C LEU A 26 -7.02 8.16 0.55
N GLU A 27 -6.81 8.22 1.86
CA GLU A 27 -5.57 7.85 2.53
C GLU A 27 -5.80 6.61 3.38
N VAL A 28 -5.04 5.55 3.11
CA VAL A 28 -5.12 4.29 3.82
C VAL A 28 -3.71 3.86 4.25
N GLN A 29 -3.59 3.49 5.52
CA GLN A 29 -2.40 2.85 6.05
C GLN A 29 -2.71 1.40 6.37
N ALA A 30 -1.91 0.49 5.81
CA ALA A 30 -1.94 -0.93 6.12
C ALA A 30 -0.65 -1.30 6.87
N LEU A 31 -0.81 -1.78 8.10
CA LEU A 31 0.29 -2.16 8.98
C LEU A 31 0.40 -3.69 8.99
N PHE A 32 1.56 -4.20 8.59
CA PHE A 32 1.87 -5.62 8.58
C PHE A 32 2.95 -5.93 9.59
N GLU A 33 2.63 -6.79 10.55
CA GLU A 33 3.61 -7.27 11.52
C GLU A 33 4.49 -8.36 10.90
N ILE A 34 5.80 -8.21 11.06
CA ILE A 34 6.79 -9.22 10.68
C ILE A 34 7.34 -9.85 11.95
N LYS A 35 7.37 -11.20 11.97
CA LYS A 35 7.99 -11.95 13.07
C LYS A 35 9.43 -11.53 13.22
N LYS A 36 9.88 -11.36 14.47
CA LYS A 36 11.24 -10.91 14.80
C LYS A 36 12.33 -11.66 14.02
N ASN A 37 12.30 -12.99 14.02
CA ASN A 37 13.31 -13.79 13.34
C ASN A 37 13.29 -13.56 11.82
N ASP A 38 12.12 -13.48 11.19
CA ASP A 38 12.02 -13.17 9.76
C ASP A 38 12.55 -11.77 9.44
N PHE A 39 12.35 -10.80 10.33
CA PHE A 39 12.90 -9.46 10.17
C PHE A 39 14.42 -9.47 10.27
N GLU A 40 14.99 -10.11 11.29
CA GLU A 40 16.43 -10.19 11.51
C GLU A 40 17.15 -10.98 10.41
N ASP A 41 16.56 -12.09 9.94
CA ASP A 41 17.20 -13.00 9.00
C ASP A 41 16.99 -12.62 7.51
N LYS A 42 15.88 -11.93 7.18
CA LYS A 42 15.47 -11.69 5.78
C LYS A 42 15.34 -10.23 5.40
N VAL A 43 15.04 -9.36 6.36
CA VAL A 43 14.77 -7.93 6.08
C VAL A 43 15.99 -7.10 6.39
N LYS A 44 16.51 -7.19 7.61
CA LYS A 44 17.69 -6.45 8.02
C LYS A 44 18.93 -6.96 7.28
N GLN A 45 19.72 -6.04 6.75
CA GLN A 45 20.98 -6.34 6.07
C GLN A 45 22.17 -5.96 6.95
N ASP A 46 23.33 -6.58 6.69
CA ASP A 46 24.57 -6.33 7.44
C ASP A 46 25.09 -4.89 7.27
N ASP A 47 24.78 -4.25 6.14
CA ASP A 47 25.14 -2.85 5.85
C ASP A 47 24.22 -1.82 6.54
N GLY A 48 23.27 -2.28 7.36
CA GLY A 48 22.28 -1.45 8.04
C GLY A 48 21.08 -1.06 7.17
N SER A 49 21.01 -1.52 5.91
CA SER A 49 19.82 -1.36 5.08
C SER A 49 18.73 -2.39 5.42
N TYR A 50 17.53 -2.16 4.87
CA TYR A 50 16.40 -3.07 4.97
C TYR A 50 15.94 -3.47 3.57
N LEU A 51 15.89 -4.76 3.31
CA LEU A 51 15.44 -5.35 2.05
C LEU A 51 14.06 -5.98 2.23
N VAL A 52 13.07 -5.51 1.47
CA VAL A 52 11.81 -6.23 1.30
C VAL A 52 11.82 -6.83 -0.10
N ALA A 53 11.99 -8.14 -0.17
CA ALA A 53 11.96 -8.86 -1.44
C ALA A 53 10.64 -8.60 -2.20
N LYS A 54 10.71 -8.65 -3.53
CA LYS A 54 9.60 -8.36 -4.44
C LYS A 54 8.34 -9.14 -4.12
N GLY A 55 8.46 -10.42 -3.74
CA GLY A 55 7.32 -11.27 -3.40
C GLY A 55 6.49 -10.73 -2.23
N PRO A 56 7.09 -10.60 -1.03
CA PRO A 56 6.45 -9.95 0.12
C PRO A 56 5.95 -8.52 -0.18
N ALA A 57 6.76 -7.69 -0.83
CA ALA A 57 6.37 -6.32 -1.18
C ALA A 57 5.11 -6.29 -2.06
N PHE A 58 5.05 -7.13 -3.10
CA PHE A 58 3.89 -7.31 -3.95
C PHE A 58 2.66 -7.77 -3.15
N HIS A 59 2.82 -8.72 -2.23
CA HIS A 59 1.73 -9.23 -1.42
C HIS A 59 1.14 -8.15 -0.50
N PHE A 60 1.99 -7.37 0.18
CA PHE A 60 1.54 -6.27 1.03
C PHE A 60 0.84 -5.17 0.22
N ALA A 61 1.39 -4.79 -0.93
CA ALA A 61 0.76 -3.84 -1.83
C ALA A 61 -0.60 -4.31 -2.33
N LEU A 62 -0.72 -5.60 -2.69
CA LEU A 62 -1.98 -6.20 -3.15
C LEU A 62 -3.06 -6.14 -2.07
N LEU A 63 -2.73 -6.49 -0.83
CA LEU A 63 -3.65 -6.41 0.30
C LEU A 63 -4.05 -4.97 0.61
N ALA A 64 -3.10 -4.04 0.61
CA ALA A 64 -3.35 -2.63 0.90
C ALA A 64 -4.25 -1.98 -0.16
N VAL A 65 -3.96 -2.18 -1.45
CA VAL A 65 -4.78 -1.67 -2.56
C VAL A 65 -6.17 -2.30 -2.57
N GLY A 66 -6.27 -3.62 -2.33
CA GLY A 66 -7.55 -4.32 -2.24
C GLY A 66 -8.43 -3.79 -1.11
N SER A 67 -7.81 -3.52 0.04
CA SER A 67 -8.49 -2.95 1.21
C SER A 67 -8.95 -1.51 0.95
N ALA A 68 -8.08 -0.68 0.34
CA ALA A 68 -8.42 0.69 -0.03
C ALA A 68 -9.61 0.77 -1.00
N ARG A 69 -9.73 -0.17 -1.96
CA ARG A 69 -10.92 -0.28 -2.82
C ARG A 69 -12.20 -0.55 -2.01
N GLY A 70 -12.14 -1.46 -1.04
CA GLY A 70 -13.27 -1.76 -0.17
C GLY A 70 -13.66 -0.56 0.70
N ILE A 71 -12.66 0.11 1.29
CA ILE A 71 -12.87 1.34 2.09
C ILE A 71 -13.52 2.42 1.23
N LEU A 72 -13.04 2.65 0.00
CA LEU A 72 -13.64 3.61 -0.92
C LEU A 72 -15.11 3.31 -1.15
N HIS A 73 -15.44 2.06 -1.47
CA HIS A 73 -16.81 1.64 -1.72
C HIS A 73 -17.71 1.88 -0.50
N THR A 74 -17.32 1.39 0.68
CA THR A 74 -18.09 1.56 1.91
C THR A 74 -18.24 3.02 2.33
N LYS A 75 -17.19 3.85 2.15
CA LYS A 75 -17.23 5.27 2.56
C LYS A 75 -18.05 6.14 1.60
N THR A 76 -18.26 5.69 0.36
CA THR A 76 -19.01 6.45 -0.66
C THR A 76 -20.42 5.90 -0.90
N GLU A 77 -20.75 4.74 -0.34
CA GLU A 77 -22.07 4.13 -0.41
C GLU A 77 -23.17 5.11 0.04
N GLY A 78 -24.26 5.18 -0.74
CA GLY A 78 -25.37 6.10 -0.47
C GLY A 78 -25.09 7.58 -0.76
N THR A 79 -23.89 7.93 -1.23
CA THR A 79 -23.54 9.31 -1.63
C THR A 79 -23.50 9.48 -3.15
N ALA A 80 -23.45 10.74 -3.60
CA ALA A 80 -23.19 11.08 -5.01
C ALA A 80 -21.83 10.56 -5.54
N TYR A 81 -20.96 10.07 -4.66
CA TYR A 81 -19.65 9.53 -5.01
C TYR A 81 -19.60 8.01 -5.17
N SER A 82 -20.69 7.28 -4.89
CA SER A 82 -20.75 5.81 -4.95
C SER A 82 -20.38 5.20 -6.31
N GLY A 83 -20.55 5.97 -7.40
CA GLY A 83 -20.16 5.55 -8.75
C GLY A 83 -18.66 5.64 -9.04
N TYR A 84 -17.86 6.31 -8.21
CA TYR A 84 -16.41 6.42 -8.40
C TYR A 84 -15.71 5.25 -7.73
N LEU A 85 -15.61 4.16 -8.48
CA LEU A 85 -14.94 2.94 -8.05
C LEU A 85 -13.46 2.97 -8.45
N LEU A 86 -12.62 2.39 -7.60
CA LEU A 86 -11.24 2.11 -7.96
C LEU A 86 -11.22 0.92 -8.93
N PRO A 87 -10.72 1.07 -10.16
CA PRO A 87 -10.59 -0.04 -11.09
C PRO A 87 -9.59 -1.07 -10.58
N THR A 88 -9.56 -2.25 -11.21
CA THR A 88 -8.49 -3.21 -10.95
C THR A 88 -7.15 -2.60 -11.33
N ILE A 89 -6.26 -2.46 -10.35
CA ILE A 89 -4.89 -1.98 -10.54
C ILE A 89 -3.99 -3.21 -10.75
N ASP A 90 -3.13 -3.17 -11.77
CA ASP A 90 -2.08 -4.17 -11.91
C ASP A 90 -0.96 -3.88 -10.91
N VAL A 91 -1.06 -4.50 -9.72
CA VAL A 91 -0.08 -4.34 -8.65
C VAL A 91 1.30 -4.87 -9.06
N LYS A 92 1.41 -5.74 -10.08
CA LYS A 92 2.71 -6.22 -10.54
C LYS A 92 3.54 -5.10 -11.17
N GLN A 93 2.87 -4.12 -11.78
CA GLN A 93 3.53 -2.93 -12.33
C GLN A 93 3.90 -1.91 -11.25
N LEU A 94 3.31 -2.01 -10.06
CA LEU A 94 3.66 -1.15 -8.92
C LEU A 94 4.93 -1.64 -8.18
N VAL A 95 5.17 -2.95 -8.19
CA VAL A 95 6.30 -3.58 -7.50
C VAL A 95 7.10 -4.43 -8.49
N GLU A 96 8.00 -3.76 -9.22
CA GLU A 96 8.76 -4.39 -10.30
C GLU A 96 10.03 -5.10 -9.79
N GLN A 97 10.57 -4.66 -8.65
CA GLN A 97 11.85 -5.11 -8.08
C GLN A 97 11.81 -5.13 -6.55
N ASP A 98 12.88 -5.64 -5.95
CA ASP A 98 13.06 -5.60 -4.50
C ASP A 98 13.12 -4.16 -4.00
N VAL A 99 12.62 -3.94 -2.79
CA VAL A 99 12.58 -2.61 -2.18
C VAL A 99 13.66 -2.53 -1.11
N VAL A 100 14.61 -1.61 -1.30
CA VAL A 100 15.71 -1.37 -0.36
C VAL A 100 15.51 -0.02 0.32
N PHE A 101 15.51 -0.02 1.64
CA PHE A 101 15.43 1.19 2.46
C PHE A 101 16.75 1.40 3.21
N ARG A 102 17.18 2.65 3.31
CA ARG A 102 18.30 3.06 4.16
C ARG A 102 17.79 4.12 5.12
N HIS A 103 18.25 4.06 6.36
CA HIS A 103 17.98 5.11 7.34
C HIS A 103 18.92 6.30 7.14
#